data_AF-A0AAP3SDY2-F1
#
_entry.id   AF-A0AAP3SDY2-F1
#
_cell.length_a   1.000
_cell.length_b   1.000
_cell.length_c   1.000
_cell.angle_alpha   90.00
_cell.angle_beta   90.00
_cell.angle_gamma   90.00
#
_symmetry.space_group_name_H-M   'P 1'
#
loop_
_entity.id
_entity.type
_entity.pdbx_description
1 polymer ?
#
loop_
_entity_poly.entity_id
_entity_poly.type
_entity_poly.pdbx_seq_one_letter_code
_entity_poly.pdbx_strand_id
1 'polypeptide(L)' 'MGNKFVYILDLCLGCLNIIELTDEEQIESEQYDDFEDFLSTIEDKYGFKLSNCQWMVSDELKVYKYANGEEVYDA' A
#
# COMPACT_ATOMS: atom_id res chain seq x y z
N MET A 1 10.32 10.92 -10.14
CA MET A 1 10.43 10.21 -8.85
C MET A 1 10.54 8.71 -9.14
N GLY A 2 11.02 7.89 -8.20
CA GLY A 2 10.82 6.44 -8.27
C GLY A 2 9.36 6.10 -7.93
N ASN A 3 8.87 4.95 -8.37
CA ASN A 3 7.49 4.53 -8.08
C ASN A 3 7.33 4.34 -6.57
N LYS A 4 6.29 4.91 -5.96
CA LYS A 4 5.96 4.67 -4.55
C LYS A 4 4.82 3.65 -4.45
N PHE A 5 5.09 2.53 -3.81
CA PHE A 5 4.10 1.50 -3.48
C PHE A 5 3.63 1.66 -2.04
N VAL A 6 2.33 1.68 -1.82
CA VAL A 6 1.70 1.60 -0.50
C VAL A 6 1.15 0.20 -0.30
N TYR A 7 1.56 -0.43 0.79
CA TYR A 7 1.05 -1.72 1.23
C TYR A 7 0.03 -1.45 2.34
N ILE A 8 -1.23 -1.87 2.16
CA ILE A 8 -2.30 -1.74 3.14
C ILE A 8 -2.69 -3.15 3.60
N LEU A 9 -2.35 -3.51 4.83
CA LEU A 9 -2.78 -4.73 5.49
C LEU A 9 -4.16 -4.49 6.12
N ASP A 10 -5.22 -4.97 5.49
CA ASP A 10 -6.60 -4.84 5.95
C ASP A 10 -6.93 -5.94 6.97
N LEU A 11 -7.15 -5.54 8.22
CA LEU A 11 -7.41 -6.46 9.33
C LEU A 11 -8.87 -6.94 9.39
N CYS A 12 -9.79 -6.28 8.68
CA CYS A 12 -11.18 -6.70 8.60
C CYS A 12 -11.39 -7.79 7.55
N LEU A 13 -10.75 -7.63 6.38
CA LEU A 13 -10.87 -8.56 5.26
C LEU A 13 -9.78 -9.65 5.27
N GLY A 14 -8.68 -9.42 5.99
CA GLY A 14 -7.55 -10.34 6.02
C GLY A 14 -6.79 -10.37 4.69
N CYS A 15 -6.64 -9.22 4.03
CA CYS A 15 -5.97 -9.08 2.74
C CYS A 15 -4.86 -8.03 2.77
N LEU A 16 -3.98 -8.10 1.78
CA LEU A 16 -2.95 -7.11 1.51
C LEU A 16 -3.31 -6.39 0.21
N ASN A 17 -3.60 -5.08 0.29
CA ASN A 17 -3.73 -4.24 -0.89
C ASN A 17 -2.36 -3.65 -1.22
N ILE A 18 -2.01 -3.64 -2.49
CA ILE A 18 -0.77 -3.06 -3.01
C ILE A 18 -1.18 -1.97 -3.98
N ILE A 19 -0.89 -0.72 -3.63
CA ILE A 19 -1.26 0.47 -4.39
C ILE A 19 0.01 1.07 -4.96
N GLU A 20 0.11 1.17 -6.29
CA GLU A 20 1.13 1.99 -6.93
C GLU A 20 0.58 3.41 -7.09
N LEU A 21 1.18 4.38 -6.40
CA LEU A 21 0.71 5.77 -6.45
C LEU A 21 0.95 6.37 -7.83
N THR A 22 -0.06 7.07 -8.37
CA THR A 22 0.12 7.84 -9.61
C THR A 22 1.10 8.99 -9.40
N ASP A 23 1.61 9.57 -10.49
CA ASP A 23 2.49 10.73 -10.41
C ASP A 23 1.83 11.89 -9.65
N GLU A 24 0.54 12.13 -9.86
CA GLU A 24 -0.21 13.16 -9.14
C GLU A 24 -0.32 12.84 -7.65
N GLU A 25 -0.61 11.59 -7.29
CA GLU A 25 -0.69 11.15 -5.89
C GLU A 25 0.65 11.23 -5.17
N GLN A 26 1.76 10.96 -5.88
CA GLN A 26 3.09 11.13 -5.31
C GLN A 26 3.40 12.60 -5.03
N ILE A 27 3.09 13.50 -5.97
CA ILE A 27 3.26 14.95 -5.79
C ILE A 27 2.36 15.47 -4.67
N GLU A 28 1.12 15.01 -4.62
CA GLU A 28 0.16 15.37 -3.56
C GLU A 28 0.63 14.87 -2.19
N SER A 29 1.13 13.64 -2.08
CA SER A 29 1.62 13.07 -0.81
C SER A 29 2.74 13.89 -0.18
N GLU A 30 3.52 14.62 -0.98
CA GLU A 30 4.61 15.49 -0.51
C GLU A 30 4.11 16.84 0.05
N GLN A 31 2.82 17.15 -0.09
CA GLN A 31 2.19 18.35 0.47
C GLN A 31 1.70 18.15 1.91
N TYR A 32 1.69 16.92 2.42
CA TYR A 32 1.24 16.59 3.77
C TYR A 32 2.44 16.40 4.70
N ASP A 33 2.33 16.89 5.94
CA ASP A 33 3.35 16.68 6.97
C ASP A 33 3.35 15.24 7.48
N ASP A 34 2.17 14.60 7.48
CA ASP A 34 1.97 13.19 7.82
C ASP A 34 1.46 12.43 6.59
N PHE A 35 2.09 11.30 6.29
CA PHE A 35 1.66 10.44 5.19
C PHE A 35 0.32 9.76 5.49
N GLU A 36 -0.02 9.54 6.76
CA GLU A 36 -1.32 8.99 7.16
C GLU A 36 -2.47 9.94 6.78
N ASP A 37 -2.25 11.25 6.87
CA ASP A 37 -3.22 12.26 6.43
C ASP A 37 -3.48 12.15 4.92
N PHE A 38 -2.44 11.96 4.11
CA PHE A 38 -2.58 11.68 2.68
C PHE A 38 -3.35 10.38 2.43
N LEU A 39 -3.03 9.30 3.14
CA LEU A 39 -3.74 8.02 2.96
C LEU A 39 -5.24 8.14 3.23
N SER A 40 -5.64 8.98 4.19
CA SER A 40 -7.05 9.22 4.49
C SER A 40 -7.84 9.80 3.31
N THR A 41 -7.19 10.52 2.39
CA THR A 41 -7.85 11.14 1.23
C THR A 41 -8.12 10.15 0.09
N ILE A 42 -7.40 9.03 0.05
CA ILE A 42 -7.49 8.01 -1.01
C ILE A 42 -8.21 6.73 -0.55
N GLU A 43 -8.73 6.67 0.68
CA GLU A 43 -9.48 5.53 1.23
C GLU A 43 -10.61 5.08 0.28
N ASP A 44 -11.49 6.01 -0.11
CA ASP A 44 -12.63 5.72 -0.99
C ASP A 44 -12.21 5.33 -2.40
N LYS A 45 -11.09 5.89 -2.89
CA LYS A 45 -10.57 5.63 -4.24
C LYS A 45 -10.12 4.18 -4.39
N TYR A 46 -9.44 3.65 -3.38
CA TYR A 46 -8.87 2.29 -3.41
C TYR A 46 -9.64 1.27 -2.56
N GLY A 47 -10.66 1.70 -1.82
CA GLY A 47 -11.59 0.81 -1.12
C GLY A 47 -11.00 0.17 0.14
N PHE A 48 -10.18 0.90 0.90
CA PHE A 48 -9.70 0.47 2.22
C PHE A 48 -10.20 1.42 3.30
N LYS A 49 -10.09 1.00 4.56
CA LYS A 49 -10.40 1.87 5.72
C LYS A 49 -9.20 1.95 6.65
N LEU A 50 -8.55 3.11 6.69
CA LEU A 50 -7.26 3.28 7.37
C LEU A 50 -7.32 2.91 8.86
N SER A 51 -8.45 3.22 9.51
CA SER A 51 -8.71 2.87 10.93
C SER A 51 -8.63 1.37 11.24
N ASN A 52 -8.76 0.51 10.22
CA ASN A 52 -8.74 -0.94 10.32
C ASN A 52 -7.52 -1.57 9.66
N CYS A 53 -6.52 -0.76 9.28
CA CYS A 53 -5.37 -1.21 8.52
C CYS A 53 -4.04 -0.96 9.25
N GLN A 54 -3.01 -1.67 8.80
CA GLN A 54 -1.61 -1.28 8.99
C GLN A 54 -1.03 -0.98 7.61
N TRP A 55 -0.07 -0.06 7.53
CA TRP A 55 0.47 0.34 6.23
C TRP A 55 1.98 0.56 6.23
N MET A 56 2.58 0.48 5.04
CA MET A 56 3.96 0.85 4.78
C MET A 56 4.14 1.34 3.35
N VAL A 57 5.23 2.07 3.09
CA VAL A 57 5.61 2.55 1.74
C VAL A 57 6.94 1.93 1.32
N SER A 58 7.11 1.65 0.03
CA SER A 58 8.39 1.24 -0.56
C SER A 58 8.58 1.81 -1.95
N ASP A 59 9.83 1.98 -2.35
CA ASP A 59 10.21 2.41 -3.71
C ASP A 59 10.22 1.25 -4.72
N GLU A 60 10.16 0.00 -4.24
CA GLU A 60 10.17 -1.20 -5.07
C GLU A 60 9.06 -2.16 -4.66
N LEU A 61 8.37 -2.73 -5.64
CA LEU A 61 7.40 -3.80 -5.40
C LEU A 61 8.12 -5.15 -5.29
N LYS A 62 8.12 -5.72 -4.08
CA LYS A 62 8.61 -7.07 -3.83
C LYS A 62 7.58 -7.85 -3.04
N VAL A 63 7.02 -8.89 -3.65
CA VAL A 63 6.03 -9.77 -3.03
C VAL A 63 6.63 -11.17 -2.96
N TYR A 64 6.74 -11.69 -1.74
CA TYR A 64 7.20 -13.05 -1.49
C TYR A 64 6.06 -13.85 -0.87
N LYS A 65 5.80 -15.02 -1.44
CA LYS A 65 4.80 -15.96 -0.96
C LYS A 65 5.51 -17.26 -0.63
N TYR A 66 5.16 -17.87 0.50
CA TYR A 66 5.77 -19.12 0.94
C TYR A 66 4.70 -20.19 1.13
N ALA A 67 4.97 -21.40 0.66
CA ALA A 67 4.16 -22.58 0.94
C ALA A 67 5.08 -23.72 1.39
N ASN A 68 4.71 -24.41 2.47
CA ASN A 68 5.51 -25.51 3.05
C ASN A 68 6.97 -25.14 3.37
N GLY A 69 7.24 -23.88 3.72
CA GLY A 69 8.59 -23.40 4.06
C GLY A 69 9.46 -23.03 2.86
N GLU A 70 8.94 -23.06 1.64
CA GLU A 70 9.66 -22.65 0.42
C GLU A 70 8.94 -21.50 -0.27
N GLU A 71 9.73 -20.62 -0.92
CA GLU A 71 9.20 -19.52 -1.73
C GLU A 71 8.47 -20.11 -2.93
N VAL A 72 7.24 -19.65 -3.18
CA VAL A 72 6.45 -20.04 -4.34
C VAL A 72 6.28 -18.84 -5.26
N TYR A 73 6.47 -19.09 -6.56
CA TYR A 73 6.15 -18.13 -7.61
C TYR A 73 4.71 -18.38 -8.02
N ASP A 74 3.91 -17.31 -8.11
CA ASP A 74 2.62 -17.42 -8.80
C ASP A 74 2.91 -17.77 -10.28
N ALA A 75 2.18 -18.75 -10.81
CA ALA A 75 2.34 -19.28 -12.17
C ALA A 75 1.76 -18.34 -13.23
#